data_AF-A0A2M7W3R5-F1
#
_entry.id   AF-A0A2M7W3R5-F1
#
_cell.length_a   1.000
_cell.length_b   1.000
_cell.length_c   1.000
_cell.angle_alpha   90.00
_cell.angle_beta   90.00
_cell.angle_gamma   90.00
#
_symmetry.space_group_name_H-M   'P 1'
#
loop_
_entity.id
_entity.type
_entity.pdbx_description
1 polymer ?
#
loop_
_entity_poly.entity_id
_entity_poly.type
_entity_poly.pdbx_seq_one_letter_code
_entity_poly.pdbx_strand_id
1 'polypeptide(L)'
;MKKEGKINAPSWDLFIGLFMIIGISYGFILQREKTTVTILSSYVALVITQVLNPMIQGFFIGDKTIGSFFIRANISSFTIQSVVFALVIILLVTRSGIAGQRARGLLSPIEVMIYSILNSSLILSTILSFLPEEQKASIVASSKLASRMVQYHIWWLVLPAIAMIVIGFRKGLDQPNS
;
A
#
# COMPACT_ATOMS: atom_id res chain seq x y z
N MET A 1 -26.52 38.31 7.87
CA MET A 1 -26.44 36.84 7.82
C MET A 1 -25.07 36.43 7.31
N LYS A 2 -24.18 36.03 8.21
CA LYS A 2 -22.81 35.61 7.90
C LYS A 2 -22.90 34.20 7.32
N LYS A 3 -22.55 34.01 6.04
CA LYS A 3 -22.38 32.67 5.48
C LYS A 3 -21.21 32.03 6.21
N GLU A 4 -21.51 31.17 7.17
CA GLU A 4 -20.53 30.26 7.74
C GLU A 4 -19.98 29.45 6.57
N GLY A 5 -18.74 29.75 6.17
CA GLY A 5 -18.01 28.94 5.22
C GLY A 5 -17.89 27.56 5.83
N LYS A 6 -18.70 26.61 5.35
CA LYS A 6 -18.46 25.19 5.57
C LYS A 6 -17.04 24.94 5.09
N ILE A 7 -16.12 24.83 6.05
CA ILE A 7 -14.85 24.18 5.80
C ILE A 7 -15.24 22.73 5.52
N ASN A 8 -15.53 22.45 4.25
CA ASN A 8 -15.73 21.09 3.78
C ASN A 8 -14.40 20.40 4.09
N ALA A 9 -14.36 19.58 5.13
CA ALA A 9 -13.24 18.69 5.35
C ALA A 9 -12.92 18.02 4.01
N PRO A 10 -11.64 17.97 3.60
CA PRO A 10 -11.28 17.43 2.29
C PRO A 10 -11.92 16.06 2.14
N SER A 11 -12.67 15.86 1.05
CA SER A 11 -13.40 14.61 0.85
C SER A 11 -12.39 13.45 0.76
N TRP A 12 -12.78 12.29 1.27
CA TRP A 12 -11.98 11.07 1.13
C TRP A 12 -11.67 10.74 -0.34
N ASP A 13 -12.53 11.17 -1.27
CA ASP A 13 -12.27 11.09 -2.71
C ASP A 13 -11.06 11.93 -3.13
N LEU A 14 -10.87 13.13 -2.57
CA LEU A 14 -9.71 13.97 -2.86
C LEU A 14 -8.42 13.33 -2.32
N PHE A 15 -8.45 12.79 -1.10
CA PHE A 15 -7.31 12.10 -0.50
C PHE A 15 -6.87 10.90 -1.36
N ILE A 16 -7.83 10.05 -1.73
CA ILE A 16 -7.58 8.87 -2.58
C ILE A 16 -7.06 9.29 -3.96
N GLY A 17 -7.68 10.31 -4.56
CA GLY A 17 -7.26 10.83 -5.86
C GLY A 17 -5.82 11.36 -5.85
N LEU A 18 -5.46 12.15 -4.83
CA LEU A 18 -4.11 12.65 -4.65
C LEU A 18 -3.10 11.52 -4.39
N PHE A 19 -3.46 10.55 -3.54
CA PHE A 19 -2.61 9.39 -3.28
C PHE A 19 -2.30 8.63 -4.58
N MET A 20 -3.31 8.41 -5.43
CA MET A 20 -3.15 7.76 -6.73
C MET A 20 -2.24 8.58 -7.66
N ILE A 21 -2.45 9.89 -7.78
CA ILE A 21 -1.62 10.75 -8.63
C ILE A 21 -0.15 10.70 -8.18
N ILE A 22 0.10 10.84 -6.88
CA ILE A 22 1.45 10.80 -6.32
C ILE A 22 2.07 9.43 -6.51
N GLY A 23 1.34 8.35 -6.20
CA GLY A 23 1.84 6.99 -6.33
C GLY A 23 2.13 6.59 -7.78
N ILE A 24 1.29 7.02 -8.73
CA ILE A 24 1.54 6.82 -10.16
C ILE A 24 2.78 7.59 -10.60
N SER A 25 2.87 8.88 -10.25
CA SER A 25 4.02 9.73 -10.58
C SER A 25 5.32 9.16 -10.02
N TYR A 26 5.28 8.68 -8.78
CA TYR A 26 6.43 8.04 -8.14
C TYR A 26 6.83 6.74 -8.84
N GLY A 27 5.87 5.94 -9.30
CA GLY A 27 6.16 4.74 -10.08
C GLY A 27 6.86 5.02 -11.42
N PHE A 28 6.53 6.13 -12.08
CA PHE A 28 7.29 6.60 -13.26
C PHE A 28 8.74 6.99 -12.92
N ILE A 29 8.97 7.65 -11.77
CA ILE A 29 10.31 8.02 -11.30
C ILE A 29 11.14 6.76 -10.96
N LEU A 30 10.51 5.77 -10.33
CA LEU A 30 11.17 4.55 -9.85
C LEU A 30 11.52 3.58 -10.97
N GLN A 31 10.81 3.65 -12.11
CA GLN A 31 10.86 2.69 -13.19
C GLN A 31 10.36 1.29 -12.77
N ARG A 32 10.07 0.44 -13.76
CA ARG A 32 9.42 -0.87 -13.55
C ARG A 32 10.13 -1.75 -12.53
N GLU A 33 11.47 -1.82 -12.57
CA GLU A 33 12.25 -2.71 -11.70
C GLU A 33 11.98 -2.38 -10.22
N LYS A 34 12.09 -1.11 -9.85
CA LYS A 34 11.83 -0.69 -8.48
C LYS A 34 10.35 -0.75 -8.12
N THR A 35 9.43 -0.46 -9.05
CA THR A 35 7.98 -0.64 -8.81
C THR A 35 7.63 -2.10 -8.53
N THR A 36 8.25 -3.05 -9.24
CA THR A 36 8.06 -4.49 -9.03
C THR A 36 8.57 -4.89 -7.64
N VAL A 37 9.73 -4.38 -7.24
CA VAL A 37 10.26 -4.56 -5.89
C VAL A 37 9.30 -3.98 -4.85
N THR A 38 8.70 -2.80 -5.09
CA THR A 38 7.72 -2.20 -4.17
C THR A 38 6.47 -3.06 -4.03
N ILE A 39 5.97 -3.65 -5.11
CA ILE A 39 4.84 -4.59 -5.08
C ILE A 39 5.18 -5.82 -4.22
N LEU A 40 6.33 -6.45 -4.47
CA LEU A 40 6.80 -7.60 -3.69
C LEU A 40 6.97 -7.23 -2.21
N SER A 41 7.58 -6.08 -1.95
CA SER A 41 7.77 -5.55 -0.60
C SER A 41 6.45 -5.29 0.10
N SER A 42 5.42 -4.84 -0.64
CA SER A 42 4.07 -4.63 -0.12
C SER A 42 3.41 -5.95 0.29
N TYR A 43 3.57 -7.03 -0.48
CA TYR A 43 3.06 -8.35 -0.07
C TYR A 43 3.77 -8.88 1.18
N VAL A 44 5.10 -8.76 1.23
CA VAL A 44 5.88 -9.16 2.41
C VAL A 44 5.49 -8.33 3.63
N ALA A 45 5.34 -7.02 3.46
CA ALA A 45 4.90 -6.10 4.50
C ALA A 45 3.49 -6.42 4.99
N LEU A 46 2.57 -6.78 4.10
CA LEU A 46 1.21 -7.19 4.46
C LEU A 46 1.24 -8.42 5.38
N VAL A 47 1.98 -9.46 4.98
CA VAL A 47 2.11 -10.70 5.79
C VAL A 47 2.76 -10.39 7.14
N ILE A 48 3.86 -9.63 7.16
CA ILE A 48 4.53 -9.25 8.41
C ILE A 48 3.57 -8.47 9.32
N THR A 49 2.81 -7.52 8.77
CA THR A 49 1.86 -6.71 9.53
C THR A 49 0.75 -7.58 10.14
N GLN A 50 0.22 -8.53 9.38
CA GLN A 50 -0.81 -9.47 9.85
C GLN A 50 -0.28 -10.38 10.96
N VAL A 51 0.94 -10.92 10.81
CA VAL A 51 1.58 -11.80 11.80
C VAL A 51 1.96 -11.05 13.07
N LEU A 52 2.46 -9.81 12.95
CA LEU A 52 2.86 -9.00 14.09
C LEU A 52 1.66 -8.36 14.81
N ASN A 53 0.51 -8.21 14.15
CA ASN A 53 -0.63 -7.49 14.71
C ASN A 53 -1.05 -7.98 16.12
N PRO A 54 -1.25 -9.28 16.38
CA PRO A 54 -1.62 -9.76 17.72
C PRO A 54 -0.56 -9.45 18.78
N MET A 55 0.72 -9.58 18.42
CA MET A 55 1.85 -9.28 19.32
C MET A 55 1.89 -7.79 19.67
N ILE A 56 1.71 -6.93 18.67
CA ILE A 56 1.75 -5.49 18.86
C ILE A 56 0.53 -5.02 19.66
N GLN A 57 -0.66 -5.49 19.32
CA GLN A 57 -1.87 -5.20 20.09
C GLN A 57 -1.70 -5.64 21.56
N GLY A 58 -1.18 -6.84 21.84
CA GLY A 58 -0.93 -7.30 23.20
C GLY A 58 0.09 -6.46 23.98
N PHE A 59 1.10 -5.89 23.30
CA PHE A 59 2.07 -4.98 23.92
C PHE A 59 1.47 -3.62 24.27
N PHE A 60 0.64 -3.05 23.40
CA PHE A 60 0.04 -1.72 23.61
C PHE A 60 -1.27 -1.73 24.41
N ILE A 61 -2.00 -2.85 24.45
CA ILE A 61 -3.28 -3.00 25.17
C ILE A 61 -3.05 -3.49 26.62
N GLY A 62 -1.91 -4.13 26.92
CA GLY A 62 -1.38 -4.23 28.27
C GLY A 62 -1.59 -5.55 29.01
N ASP A 63 -0.78 -6.56 28.70
CA ASP A 63 -0.59 -7.75 29.56
C ASP A 63 0.89 -8.04 29.92
N LYS A 64 1.83 -7.18 29.51
CA LYS A 64 3.23 -7.27 29.94
C LYS A 64 3.70 -5.97 30.57
N THR A 65 3.66 -5.92 31.89
CA THR A 65 4.41 -4.98 32.71
C THR A 65 5.91 -5.15 32.46
N ILE A 66 6.45 -4.42 31.48
CA ILE A 66 7.90 -4.19 31.38
C ILE A 66 8.16 -2.85 32.08
N GLY A 67 8.51 -2.94 33.37
CA GLY A 67 9.11 -1.87 34.19
C GLY A 67 8.47 -0.49 34.07
N SER A 68 7.50 -0.18 34.94
CA SER A 68 7.00 1.16 35.33
C SER A 68 6.65 2.21 34.25
N PHE A 69 6.88 1.97 32.97
CA PHE A 69 6.47 2.82 31.87
C PHE A 69 5.11 2.36 31.36
N PHE A 70 4.05 2.90 31.99
CA PHE A 70 2.70 2.85 31.45
C PHE A 70 2.63 3.71 30.19
N ILE A 71 3.05 3.16 29.06
CA ILE A 71 2.77 3.75 27.75
C ILE A 71 1.30 3.47 27.46
N ARG A 72 0.39 4.23 28.09
CA ARG A 72 -1.01 4.38 27.63
C ARG A 72 -1.00 5.20 26.34
N ALA A 73 -0.37 4.68 25.31
CA ALA A 73 -0.49 5.25 24.00
C ALA A 73 -1.84 4.79 23.46
N ASN A 74 -2.85 5.67 23.54
CA ASN A 74 -4.15 5.52 22.88
C ASN A 74 -3.98 5.63 21.36
N ILE A 75 -3.05 4.84 20.81
CA ILE A 75 -2.73 4.77 19.40
C ILE A 75 -3.69 3.74 18.82
N SER A 76 -4.45 4.15 17.81
CA SER A 76 -5.37 3.24 17.13
C SER A 76 -4.60 2.07 16.50
N SER A 77 -5.19 0.87 16.53
CA SER A 77 -4.63 -0.31 15.84
C SER A 77 -4.36 -0.03 14.35
N PHE A 78 -5.20 0.80 13.73
CA PHE A 78 -5.02 1.28 12.36
C PHE A 78 -3.69 2.01 12.16
N THR A 79 -3.38 2.98 13.04
CA THR A 79 -2.15 3.76 12.95
C THR A 79 -0.93 2.85 13.08
N ILE A 80 -0.95 1.92 14.03
CA ILE A 80 0.14 0.98 14.25
C ILE A 80 0.37 0.10 13.01
N GLN A 81 -0.68 -0.54 12.50
CA GLN A 81 -0.58 -1.43 11.34
C GLN A 81 -0.10 -0.67 10.10
N SER A 82 -0.63 0.53 9.86
CA SER A 82 -0.23 1.38 8.73
C SER A 82 1.24 1.80 8.80
N VAL A 83 1.72 2.16 10.00
CA VAL A 83 3.13 2.52 10.22
C VAL A 83 4.04 1.32 10.03
N VAL A 84 3.71 0.16 10.61
CA VAL A 84 4.50 -1.07 10.43
C VAL A 84 4.56 -1.47 8.97
N PHE A 85 3.41 -1.46 8.27
CA PHE A 85 3.34 -1.76 6.85
C PHE A 85 4.22 -0.82 6.01
N ALA A 86 4.08 0.49 6.21
CA ALA A 86 4.88 1.49 5.50
C ALA A 86 6.38 1.36 5.79
N LEU A 87 6.76 1.14 7.06
CA LEU A 87 8.15 0.96 7.46
C LEU A 87 8.78 -0.27 6.81
N VAL A 88 8.08 -1.40 6.79
CA VAL A 88 8.58 -2.63 6.16
C VAL A 88 8.76 -2.43 4.66
N ILE A 89 7.81 -1.77 3.98
CA ILE A 89 7.97 -1.43 2.55
C ILE A 89 9.23 -0.58 2.34
N ILE A 90 9.40 0.49 3.11
CA ILE A 90 10.54 1.40 2.98
C ILE A 90 11.86 0.65 3.21
N LEU A 91 11.95 -0.17 4.27
CA LEU A 91 13.14 -0.95 4.58
C LEU A 91 13.50 -1.96 3.48
N LEU A 92 12.50 -2.65 2.92
CA LEU A 92 12.74 -3.62 1.86
C LEU A 92 13.11 -2.95 0.53
N VAL A 93 12.42 -1.88 0.15
CA VAL A 93 12.70 -1.13 -1.09
C VAL A 93 14.08 -0.47 -1.04
N THR A 94 14.46 0.12 0.09
CA THR A 94 15.79 0.76 0.26
C THR A 94 16.91 -0.28 0.21
N ARG A 95 16.74 -1.45 0.84
CA ARG A 95 17.74 -2.53 0.81
C ARG A 95 17.85 -3.20 -0.56
N SER A 96 16.75 -3.32 -1.29
CA SER A 96 16.71 -3.96 -2.60
C SER A 96 17.43 -3.17 -3.71
N GLY A 97 17.82 -1.92 -3.46
CA GLY A 97 18.60 -1.08 -4.40
C GLY A 97 19.99 -1.63 -4.75
N ILE A 98 20.45 -2.70 -4.10
CA ILE A 98 21.77 -3.32 -4.29
C ILE A 98 21.73 -4.46 -5.34
N ALA A 99 20.56 -4.99 -5.69
CA ALA A 99 20.42 -6.10 -6.63
C ALA A 99 19.59 -5.69 -7.86
N GLY A 100 20.19 -4.96 -8.79
CA GLY A 100 19.56 -4.58 -10.05
C GLY A 100 20.49 -4.85 -11.24
N GLN A 101 20.54 -6.11 -11.70
CA GLN A 101 20.96 -6.38 -13.06
C GLN A 101 19.99 -5.64 -13.99
N ARG A 102 20.52 -4.66 -14.73
CA ARG A 102 19.80 -3.91 -15.77
C ARG A 102 19.08 -4.89 -16.69
N ALA A 103 17.76 -5.01 -16.60
CA ALA A 103 17.00 -5.67 -17.64
C ALA A 103 17.04 -4.77 -18.88
N ARG A 104 18.02 -5.02 -19.75
CA ARG A 104 18.19 -4.35 -21.05
C ARG A 104 16.98 -4.68 -21.93
N GLY A 105 15.96 -3.85 -21.86
CA GLY A 105 14.86 -3.80 -22.82
C GLY A 105 14.19 -2.45 -22.68
N LEU A 106 14.03 -1.73 -23.79
CA LEU A 106 13.22 -0.50 -23.85
C LEU A 106 11.82 -0.84 -23.33
N LEU A 107 11.56 -0.46 -22.08
CA LEU A 107 10.30 -0.76 -21.41
C LEU A 107 9.19 0.09 -22.04
N SER A 108 8.03 -0.53 -22.30
CA SER A 108 6.86 0.23 -22.76
C SER A 108 6.38 1.14 -21.62
N PRO A 109 6.24 2.47 -21.84
CA PRO A 109 5.69 3.40 -20.84
C PRO A 109 4.34 2.95 -20.27
N ILE A 110 3.58 2.20 -21.06
CA ILE A 110 2.30 1.60 -20.67
C ILE A 110 2.47 0.55 -19.56
N GLU A 111 3.53 -0.25 -19.59
CA GLU A 111 3.80 -1.22 -18.51
C GLU A 111 4.08 -0.50 -17.20
N VAL A 112 4.91 0.54 -17.23
CA VAL A 112 5.23 1.35 -16.04
C VAL A 112 3.96 1.97 -15.48
N MET A 113 3.08 2.52 -16.34
CA MET A 113 1.80 3.08 -15.93
C MET A 113 0.92 2.04 -15.22
N ILE A 114 0.75 0.86 -15.80
CA ILE A 114 -0.07 -0.22 -15.22
C ILE A 114 0.49 -0.65 -13.86
N TYR A 115 1.80 -0.91 -13.77
CA TYR A 115 2.43 -1.30 -12.51
C TYR A 115 2.30 -0.21 -11.44
N SER A 116 2.39 1.06 -11.80
CA SER A 116 2.30 2.16 -10.85
C SER A 116 0.87 2.33 -10.30
N ILE A 117 -0.14 2.16 -11.16
CA ILE A 117 -1.55 2.14 -10.76
C ILE A 117 -1.81 0.96 -9.81
N LEU A 118 -1.35 -0.24 -10.19
CA LEU A 118 -1.54 -1.46 -9.41
C LEU A 118 -0.84 -1.37 -8.05
N ASN A 119 0.41 -0.88 -8.02
CA ASN A 119 1.17 -0.69 -6.79
C ASN A 119 0.48 0.30 -5.84
N SER A 120 0.04 1.44 -6.37
CA SER A 120 -0.61 2.48 -5.56
C SER A 120 -1.96 2.00 -5.02
N SER A 121 -2.74 1.29 -5.84
CA SER A 121 -4.02 0.70 -5.42
C SER A 121 -3.84 -0.41 -4.40
N LEU A 122 -2.80 -1.24 -4.53
CA LEU A 122 -2.44 -2.28 -3.56
C LEU A 122 -2.13 -1.67 -2.19
N ILE A 123 -1.24 -0.68 -2.15
CA ILE A 123 -0.84 0.00 -0.90
C ILE A 123 -2.06 0.67 -0.26
N LEU A 124 -2.83 1.44 -1.04
CA LEU A 124 -3.98 2.17 -0.53
C LEU A 124 -5.08 1.22 -0.02
N SER A 125 -5.46 0.21 -0.80
CA SER A 125 -6.49 -0.75 -0.40
C SER A 125 -6.07 -1.56 0.83
N THR A 126 -4.78 -1.85 0.97
CA THR A 126 -4.22 -2.48 2.17
C THR A 126 -4.34 -1.57 3.40
N ILE A 127 -3.96 -0.30 3.28
CA ILE A 127 -4.11 0.67 4.39
C ILE A 127 -5.59 0.80 4.79
N LEU A 128 -6.50 0.88 3.82
CA LEU A 128 -7.94 0.93 4.10
C LEU A 128 -8.46 -0.36 4.77
N SER A 129 -7.83 -1.51 4.53
CA SER A 129 -8.21 -2.77 5.18
C SER A 129 -7.91 -2.78 6.68
N PHE A 130 -6.95 -1.97 7.13
CA PHE A 130 -6.56 -1.81 8.54
C PHE A 130 -7.53 -0.93 9.34
N LEU A 131 -8.46 -0.24 8.67
CA LEU A 131 -9.46 0.59 9.35
C LEU A 131 -10.45 -0.27 10.14
N PRO A 132 -10.84 0.14 11.36
CA PRO A 132 -11.95 -0.45 12.08
C PRO A 132 -13.23 -0.39 11.26
N GLU A 133 -14.11 -1.38 11.42
CA GLU A 133 -15.33 -1.51 10.61
C GLU A 133 -16.24 -0.27 10.70
N GLU A 134 -16.34 0.36 11.88
CA GLU A 134 -17.13 1.60 12.06
C GLU A 134 -16.58 2.77 11.22
N GLN A 135 -15.26 2.95 11.21
CA GLN A 135 -14.61 3.99 10.43
C GLN A 135 -14.72 3.69 8.93
N LYS A 136 -14.53 2.42 8.56
CA LYS A 136 -14.68 1.94 7.18
C LYS A 136 -16.09 2.21 6.67
N ALA A 137 -17.13 1.93 7.44
CA ALA A 137 -18.52 2.21 7.06
C ALA A 137 -18.79 3.71 6.86
N SER A 138 -18.28 4.56 7.76
CA SER A 138 -18.39 6.03 7.65
C SER A 138 -17.68 6.58 6.40
N ILE A 139 -16.49 6.05 6.09
CA ILE A 139 -15.71 6.44 4.92
C ILE A 139 -16.40 5.97 3.62
N VAL A 140 -16.89 4.73 3.58
CA VAL A 140 -17.60 4.18 2.42
C VAL A 140 -18.90 4.94 2.15
N ALA A 141 -19.62 5.38 3.19
CA ALA A 141 -20.82 6.19 3.03
C ALA A 141 -20.53 7.60 2.48
N SER A 142 -19.33 8.14 2.75
CA SER A 142 -18.95 9.50 2.37
C SER A 142 -18.12 9.59 1.08
N SER A 143 -17.56 8.48 0.58
CA SER A 143 -16.66 8.46 -0.60
C SER A 143 -16.94 7.30 -1.56
N LYS A 144 -17.16 7.67 -2.83
CA LYS A 144 -17.37 6.71 -3.92
C LYS A 144 -16.09 5.95 -4.26
N LEU A 145 -14.93 6.61 -4.20
CA LEU A 145 -13.64 5.95 -4.45
C LEU A 145 -13.28 4.99 -3.33
N ALA A 146 -13.49 5.38 -2.07
CA ALA A 146 -13.26 4.50 -0.93
C ALA A 146 -14.18 3.27 -0.98
N SER A 147 -15.46 3.47 -1.31
CA SER A 147 -16.42 2.39 -1.53
C SER A 147 -15.89 1.36 -2.53
N ARG A 148 -15.39 1.80 -3.70
CA ARG A 148 -14.80 0.89 -4.70
C ARG A 148 -13.53 0.21 -4.19
N MET A 149 -12.64 0.92 -3.51
CA MET A 149 -11.39 0.36 -2.99
C MET A 149 -11.64 -0.74 -1.95
N VAL A 150 -12.61 -0.53 -1.06
CA VAL A 150 -12.99 -1.50 -0.03
C VAL A 150 -13.73 -2.69 -0.65
N GLN A 151 -14.72 -2.45 -1.51
CA GLN A 151 -15.52 -3.52 -2.12
C GLN A 151 -14.67 -4.46 -2.98
N TYR A 152 -13.72 -3.90 -3.74
CA TYR A 152 -12.85 -4.67 -4.64
C TYR A 152 -11.45 -4.92 -4.03
N HIS A 153 -11.31 -4.89 -2.70
CA HIS A 153 -10.01 -5.06 -2.03
C HIS A 153 -9.27 -6.32 -2.49
N ILE A 154 -9.96 -7.46 -2.59
CA ILE A 154 -9.38 -8.72 -3.06
C ILE A 154 -8.81 -8.59 -4.49
N TRP A 155 -9.51 -7.87 -5.37
CA TRP A 155 -9.03 -7.63 -6.74
C TRP A 155 -7.79 -6.75 -6.74
N TRP A 156 -7.75 -5.70 -5.92
CA TRP A 156 -6.56 -4.85 -5.78
C TRP A 156 -5.35 -5.59 -5.19
N LEU A 157 -5.60 -6.61 -4.37
CA LEU A 157 -4.57 -7.47 -3.82
C LEU A 157 -4.04 -8.47 -4.87
N VAL A 158 -4.90 -9.05 -5.70
CA VAL A 158 -4.52 -10.14 -6.62
C VAL A 158 -4.01 -9.63 -7.98
N LEU A 159 -4.55 -8.52 -8.49
CA LEU A 159 -4.20 -7.99 -9.81
C LEU A 159 -2.69 -7.70 -10.00
N PRO A 160 -1.96 -7.11 -9.04
CA PRO A 160 -0.52 -6.89 -9.19
C PRO A 160 0.26 -8.20 -9.35
N ALA A 161 -0.12 -9.25 -8.62
CA ALA A 161 0.49 -10.58 -8.74
C ALA A 161 0.22 -11.20 -10.13
N ILE A 162 -1.03 -11.15 -10.61
CA ILE A 162 -1.37 -11.63 -11.95
C ILE A 162 -0.56 -10.86 -13.01
N ALA A 163 -0.49 -9.53 -12.91
CA ALA A 163 0.28 -8.70 -13.85
C ALA A 163 1.77 -9.07 -13.87
N MET A 164 2.37 -9.34 -12.71
CA MET A 164 3.76 -9.82 -12.62
C MET A 164 3.95 -11.17 -13.32
N ILE A 165 3.02 -12.12 -13.12
CA ILE A 165 3.09 -13.45 -13.73
C ILE A 165 2.98 -13.34 -15.27
N VAL A 166 1.97 -12.64 -15.77
CA VAL A 166 1.71 -12.52 -17.23
C VAL A 166 2.89 -11.83 -17.93
N ILE A 167 3.40 -10.73 -17.37
CA ILE A 167 4.52 -9.99 -17.97
C ILE A 167 5.85 -10.75 -17.79
N GLY A 168 6.02 -11.46 -16.68
CA GLY A 168 7.18 -12.32 -16.44
C GLY A 168 7.30 -13.44 -17.47
N PHE A 169 6.20 -14.14 -17.77
CA PHE A 169 6.19 -15.19 -18.79
C PHE A 169 6.50 -14.68 -20.19
N ARG A 170 5.97 -13.52 -20.60
CA ARG A 170 6.28 -12.92 -21.91
C ARG A 170 7.78 -12.70 -22.12
N LYS A 171 8.48 -12.18 -21.10
CA LYS A 171 9.93 -11.92 -21.19
C LYS A 171 10.78 -13.20 -21.17
N GLY A 172 10.30 -14.26 -20.53
CA GLY A 172 10.98 -15.57 -20.56
C GLY A 172 10.92 -16.24 -21.93
N LEU A 173 9.87 -16.00 -22.71
CA LEU A 173 9.73 -16.53 -24.08
C LEU A 173 10.59 -15.78 -25.10
N ASP A 174 10.91 -14.50 -24.84
CA ASP A 174 11.74 -13.66 -25.71
C ASP A 174 13.26 -13.91 -25.56
N GLN A 175 13.67 -14.80 -24.64
CA GLN A 175 15.05 -15.28 -24.54
C GLN A 175 15.17 -16.70 -25.10
N PRO A 176 15.39 -16.87 -26.43
CA PRO A 176 15.79 -18.16 -26.97
C PRO A 176 17.24 -18.42 -26.53
N ASN A 177 17.42 -19.38 -25.61
CA ASN A 177 18.66 -20.10 -25.31
C ASN A 177 19.97 -19.31 -25.59
N SER A 178 20.47 -18.59 -24.59
CA SER A 178 21.91 -18.26 -24.53
C SER A 178 22.69 -19.41 -23.94
#